data_AF-A0A2E4ZX73-F1
#
_entry.id   AF-A0A2E4ZX73-F1
#
_cell.length_a   1.000
_cell.length_b   1.000
_cell.length_c   1.000
_cell.angle_alpha   90.00
_cell.angle_beta   90.00
_cell.angle_gamma   90.00
#
_symmetry.space_group_name_H-M   'P 1'
#
loop_
_entity.id
_entity.type
_entity.pdbx_description
1 polymer ?
#
loop_
_entity_poly.entity_id
_entity_poly.type
_entity_poly.pdbx_seq_one_letter_code
_entity_poly.pdbx_strand_id
1 'polypeptide(L)'
;MKKLSSTVLKLDGQQEHYGKVFPLAYDFSSEELDIGKATAWASKQSDAINSQAAEHGAVLLRGLPLSTAEDFDAMVEAFGLSGFSYDESLSNAYRINYTKRVFSANEAPPEATIALHHEMAQTPIYPSKLFFFCQVAPEIGGATPICRSDVLWEKLVEKRPIFANDCRDKGLRYSNVMAAEADKASSMGRSWQSTFNADSREGAEARMLSLGYTWEWLPNGDLRATTPILPAVRDLGNGRCSFFNQLIAAFSGWKDARNDPSKAISFGDGSSLNPSDVERASSLADELIFDVPWQAGDLVLVDNYVAMHGRHSFTGTRKVMASLVAS
;
A
#
# COMPACT_ATOMS: atom_id res chain seq x y z
N MET A 1 -18.38 3.41 -34.22
CA MET A 1 -18.37 3.67 -32.75
C MET A 1 -17.21 4.61 -32.44
N LYS A 2 -17.46 5.74 -31.77
CA LYS A 2 -16.38 6.66 -31.36
C LYS A 2 -15.45 5.93 -30.37
N LYS A 3 -14.14 6.05 -30.57
CA LYS A 3 -13.12 5.48 -29.68
C LYS A 3 -13.13 6.25 -28.36
N LEU A 4 -13.07 5.55 -27.22
CA LEU A 4 -12.91 6.21 -25.93
C LEU A 4 -11.59 7.01 -25.94
N SER A 5 -11.68 8.30 -25.65
CA SER A 5 -10.54 9.21 -25.55
C SER A 5 -10.47 9.76 -24.13
N SER A 6 -9.25 9.92 -23.63
CA SER A 6 -8.97 10.65 -22.40
C SER A 6 -8.15 11.90 -22.71
N THR A 7 -8.20 12.87 -21.80
CA THR A 7 -7.32 14.04 -21.81
C THR A 7 -6.56 14.11 -20.50
N VAL A 8 -5.36 14.70 -20.53
CA VAL A 8 -4.60 14.90 -19.28
C VAL A 8 -5.34 15.91 -18.41
N LEU A 9 -5.63 15.50 -17.19
CA LEU A 9 -6.29 16.32 -16.18
C LEU A 9 -5.26 16.97 -15.28
N LYS A 10 -5.35 18.29 -15.13
CA LYS A 10 -4.58 19.02 -14.11
C LYS A 10 -5.35 18.99 -12.80
N LEU A 11 -4.68 18.56 -11.73
CA LEU A 11 -5.22 18.57 -10.38
C LEU A 11 -4.57 19.70 -9.57
N ASP A 12 -5.33 20.33 -8.70
CA ASP A 12 -4.78 21.30 -7.76
C ASP A 12 -3.83 20.61 -6.78
N GLY A 13 -2.70 21.26 -6.49
CA GLY A 13 -1.68 20.70 -5.59
C GLY A 13 -0.80 19.61 -6.21
N GLN A 14 -0.94 19.30 -7.51
CA GLN A 14 -0.02 18.39 -8.21
C GLN A 14 1.43 18.83 -8.02
N GLN A 15 2.27 17.88 -7.65
CA GLN A 15 3.71 18.10 -7.51
C GLN A 15 4.41 17.76 -8.83
N GLU A 16 5.65 18.23 -9.02
CA GLU A 16 6.48 17.85 -10.16
C GLU A 16 7.84 17.35 -9.67
N HIS A 17 8.21 16.15 -10.10
CA HIS A 17 9.45 15.47 -9.71
C HIS A 17 10.12 14.90 -10.96
N TYR A 18 11.40 15.22 -11.18
CA TYR A 18 12.17 14.79 -12.35
C TYR A 18 11.49 15.14 -13.70
N GLY A 19 10.83 16.29 -13.78
CA GLY A 19 10.10 16.74 -14.98
C GLY A 19 8.80 15.98 -15.24
N LYS A 20 8.26 15.28 -14.23
CA LYS A 20 7.02 14.50 -14.31
C LYS A 20 6.06 14.93 -13.20
N VAL A 21 4.79 15.13 -13.55
CA VAL A 21 3.74 15.46 -12.57
C VAL A 21 3.41 14.27 -11.67
N PHE A 22 3.04 14.52 -10.42
CA PHE A 22 2.61 13.49 -9.48
C PHE A 22 1.31 13.91 -8.77
N PRO A 23 0.26 13.05 -8.81
CA PRO A 23 0.08 11.92 -9.72
C PRO A 23 -0.18 12.40 -11.16
N LEU A 24 0.02 11.52 -12.15
CA LEU A 24 -0.56 11.75 -13.48
C LEU A 24 -2.07 11.52 -13.41
N ALA A 25 -2.87 12.34 -14.08
CA ALA A 25 -4.31 12.17 -14.10
C ALA A 25 -4.88 12.28 -15.51
N TYR A 26 -5.88 11.45 -15.79
CA TYR A 26 -6.65 11.47 -17.02
C TYR A 26 -8.12 11.68 -16.71
N ASP A 27 -8.78 12.52 -17.49
CA ASP A 27 -10.23 12.68 -17.49
C ASP A 27 -10.84 12.03 -18.73
N PHE A 28 -11.89 11.25 -18.51
CA PHE A 28 -12.67 10.57 -19.52
C PHE A 28 -14.03 11.25 -19.62
N SER A 29 -14.32 11.84 -20.78
CA SER A 29 -15.63 12.42 -21.08
C SER A 29 -16.18 11.82 -22.37
N SER A 30 -17.34 11.16 -22.27
CA SER A 30 -18.09 10.64 -23.42
C SER A 30 -19.54 10.38 -23.01
N GLU A 31 -20.50 10.90 -23.78
CA GLU A 31 -21.95 10.74 -23.52
C GLU A 31 -22.42 9.28 -23.52
N GLU A 32 -21.67 8.36 -24.14
CA GLU A 32 -22.01 6.94 -24.24
C GLU A 32 -20.94 6.03 -23.61
N LEU A 33 -20.27 6.45 -22.53
CA LEU A 33 -19.27 5.60 -21.88
C LEU A 33 -19.96 4.49 -21.07
N ASP A 34 -19.65 3.24 -21.41
CA ASP A 34 -20.10 2.03 -20.69
C ASP A 34 -18.90 1.17 -20.26
N ILE A 35 -19.15 0.20 -19.40
CA ILE A 35 -18.10 -0.68 -18.85
C ILE A 35 -17.38 -1.48 -19.94
N GLY A 36 -18.05 -1.86 -21.02
CA GLY A 36 -17.46 -2.58 -22.15
C GLY A 36 -16.43 -1.74 -22.91
N LYS A 37 -16.73 -0.45 -23.13
CA LYS A 37 -15.79 0.50 -23.74
C LYS A 37 -14.62 0.82 -22.82
N ALA A 38 -14.88 0.95 -21.51
CA ALA A 38 -13.84 1.21 -20.50
C ALA A 38 -12.85 0.04 -20.39
N THR A 39 -13.34 -1.20 -20.29
CA THR A 39 -12.51 -2.42 -20.25
C THR A 39 -11.74 -2.62 -21.56
N ALA A 40 -12.37 -2.43 -22.72
CA ALA A 40 -11.68 -2.51 -24.01
C ALA A 40 -10.58 -1.45 -24.18
N TRP A 41 -10.73 -0.29 -23.55
CA TRP A 41 -9.67 0.73 -23.47
C TRP A 41 -8.55 0.27 -22.53
N ALA A 42 -8.88 -0.23 -21.34
CA ALA A 42 -7.90 -0.69 -20.34
C ALA A 42 -6.99 -1.78 -20.92
N SER A 43 -7.56 -2.78 -21.61
CA SER A 43 -6.76 -3.84 -22.26
C SER A 43 -5.81 -3.32 -23.33
N LYS A 44 -6.15 -2.21 -23.99
CA LYS A 44 -5.29 -1.59 -25.03
C LYS A 44 -4.27 -0.62 -24.45
N GLN A 45 -4.48 -0.10 -23.25
CA GLN A 45 -3.63 0.92 -22.64
C GLN A 45 -2.85 0.40 -21.43
N SER A 46 -3.03 -0.87 -21.05
CA SER A 46 -2.42 -1.45 -19.85
C SER A 46 -0.93 -1.19 -19.75
N ASP A 47 -0.14 -1.52 -20.78
CA ASP A 47 1.31 -1.30 -20.80
C ASP A 47 1.68 0.18 -20.61
N ALA A 48 0.93 1.08 -21.25
CA ALA A 48 1.18 2.52 -21.18
C ALA A 48 0.88 3.06 -19.78
N ILE A 49 -0.28 2.71 -19.20
CA ILE A 49 -0.68 3.13 -17.85
C ILE A 49 0.26 2.52 -16.79
N ASN A 50 0.67 1.27 -16.95
CA ASN A 50 1.63 0.58 -16.08
C ASN A 50 2.99 1.29 -16.09
N SER A 51 3.49 1.63 -17.28
CA SER A 51 4.75 2.39 -17.45
C SER A 51 4.65 3.79 -16.85
N GLN A 52 3.52 4.48 -17.08
CA GLN A 52 3.26 5.79 -16.49
C GLN A 52 3.17 5.75 -14.96
N ALA A 53 2.59 4.69 -14.38
CA ALA A 53 2.58 4.52 -12.92
C ALA A 53 4.01 4.41 -12.37
N ALA A 54 4.92 3.71 -13.05
CA ALA A 54 6.33 3.63 -12.65
C ALA A 54 7.08 4.98 -12.78
N GLU A 55 6.75 5.81 -13.78
CA GLU A 55 7.38 7.12 -13.96
C GLU A 55 6.83 8.17 -12.98
N HIS A 56 5.51 8.23 -12.88
CA HIS A 56 4.80 9.26 -12.13
C HIS A 56 4.61 8.87 -10.66
N GLY A 57 4.65 7.59 -10.31
CA GLY A 57 4.35 7.02 -8.99
C GLY A 57 2.90 6.54 -8.87
N ALA A 58 1.96 7.28 -9.47
CA ALA A 58 0.56 6.88 -9.57
C ALA A 58 -0.13 7.52 -10.77
N VAL A 59 -1.18 6.87 -11.27
CA VAL A 59 -2.06 7.36 -12.34
C VAL A 59 -3.51 7.33 -11.87
N LEU A 60 -4.18 8.48 -11.86
CA LEU A 60 -5.62 8.63 -11.64
C LEU A 60 -6.36 8.61 -12.99
N LEU A 61 -7.42 7.81 -13.06
CA LEU A 61 -8.34 7.72 -14.18
C LEU A 61 -9.73 8.14 -13.69
N ARG A 62 -10.18 9.33 -14.12
CA ARG A 62 -11.43 9.96 -13.70
C ARG A 62 -12.49 9.92 -14.79
N GLY A 63 -13.76 9.77 -14.40
CA GLY A 63 -14.88 9.78 -15.33
C GLY A 63 -15.16 8.41 -15.97
N LEU A 64 -14.60 7.33 -15.44
CA LEU A 64 -14.94 5.96 -15.83
C LEU A 64 -16.32 5.56 -15.26
N PRO A 65 -17.07 4.66 -15.92
CA PRO A 65 -18.43 4.31 -15.53
C PRO A 65 -18.42 3.18 -14.48
N LEU A 66 -17.63 3.35 -13.42
CA LEU A 66 -17.47 2.34 -12.35
C LEU A 66 -18.38 2.66 -11.18
N SER A 67 -19.21 1.70 -10.79
CA SER A 67 -20.20 1.90 -9.71
C SER A 67 -20.25 0.75 -8.70
N THR A 68 -19.76 -0.43 -9.09
CA THR A 68 -19.83 -1.66 -8.29
C THR A 68 -18.48 -2.34 -8.14
N ALA A 69 -18.40 -3.33 -7.25
CA ALA A 69 -17.20 -4.15 -7.11
C ALA A 69 -16.94 -4.97 -8.39
N GLU A 70 -18.01 -5.39 -9.07
CA GLU A 70 -17.98 -6.14 -10.32
C GLU A 70 -17.47 -5.28 -11.49
N ASP A 71 -17.87 -4.01 -11.58
CA ASP A 71 -17.31 -3.07 -12.57
C ASP A 71 -15.80 -2.90 -12.35
N PHE A 72 -15.40 -2.76 -11.08
CA PHE A 72 -13.99 -2.63 -10.72
C PHE A 72 -13.20 -3.90 -11.02
N ASP A 73 -13.74 -5.08 -10.69
CA ASP A 73 -13.11 -6.38 -11.00
C ASP A 73 -12.93 -6.55 -12.51
N ALA A 74 -13.95 -6.21 -13.31
CA ALA A 74 -13.88 -6.26 -14.76
C ALA A 74 -12.80 -5.32 -15.33
N MET A 75 -12.63 -4.13 -14.75
CA MET A 75 -11.54 -3.21 -15.12
C MET A 75 -10.17 -3.78 -14.77
N VAL A 76 -9.99 -4.31 -13.56
CA VAL A 76 -8.72 -4.93 -13.12
C VAL A 76 -8.37 -6.12 -14.02
N GLU A 77 -9.34 -6.98 -14.33
CA GLU A 77 -9.17 -8.08 -15.27
C GLU A 77 -8.79 -7.58 -16.66
N ALA A 78 -9.42 -6.51 -17.14
CA ALA A 78 -9.13 -5.95 -18.45
C ALA A 78 -7.72 -5.35 -18.56
N PHE A 79 -7.14 -4.83 -17.46
CA PHE A 79 -5.72 -4.46 -17.44
C PHE A 79 -4.80 -5.67 -17.66
N GLY A 80 -5.25 -6.90 -17.39
CA GLY A 80 -4.49 -8.12 -17.70
C GLY A 80 -3.19 -8.27 -16.89
N LEU A 81 -3.03 -7.52 -15.81
CA LEU A 81 -1.90 -7.66 -14.90
C LEU A 81 -2.10 -8.86 -13.98
N SER A 82 -1.03 -9.62 -13.71
CA SER A 82 -1.12 -10.79 -12.84
C SER A 82 -1.62 -10.39 -11.44
N GLY A 83 -2.70 -11.02 -10.97
CA GLY A 83 -3.27 -10.73 -9.66
C GLY A 83 -2.41 -11.25 -8.52
N PHE A 84 -2.39 -10.53 -7.40
CA PHE A 84 -1.79 -10.96 -6.15
C PHE A 84 -2.90 -11.33 -5.16
N SER A 85 -2.91 -12.58 -4.70
CA SER A 85 -3.95 -13.07 -3.79
C SER A 85 -3.76 -12.52 -2.38
N TYR A 86 -4.81 -11.90 -1.83
CA TYR A 86 -4.77 -11.41 -0.45
C TYR A 86 -4.75 -12.55 0.57
N ASP A 87 -5.43 -13.66 0.29
CA ASP A 87 -5.50 -14.81 1.20
C ASP A 87 -4.14 -15.52 1.32
N GLU A 88 -3.35 -15.52 0.24
CA GLU A 88 -1.99 -16.07 0.22
C GLU A 88 -0.95 -15.05 0.73
N SER A 89 -1.40 -13.85 1.10
CA SER A 89 -0.57 -12.76 1.58
C SER A 89 -0.25 -12.88 3.07
N LEU A 90 0.90 -12.34 3.46
CA LEU A 90 1.35 -12.23 4.86
C LEU A 90 0.85 -10.94 5.54
N SER A 91 -0.17 -10.27 4.98
CA SER A 91 -0.75 -9.08 5.59
C SER A 91 -1.40 -9.43 6.93
N ASN A 92 -1.35 -8.53 7.93
CA ASN A 92 -2.06 -8.73 9.21
C ASN A 92 -3.41 -8.01 9.27
N ALA A 93 -3.74 -7.22 8.24
CA ALA A 93 -4.95 -6.43 8.23
C ALA A 93 -6.16 -7.28 7.82
N TYR A 94 -7.30 -7.03 8.46
CA TYR A 94 -8.57 -7.60 8.03
C TYR A 94 -9.10 -6.86 6.78
N ARG A 95 -9.79 -7.60 5.91
CA ARG A 95 -10.40 -7.11 4.66
C ARG A 95 -11.76 -7.78 4.44
N ILE A 96 -12.64 -7.09 3.72
CA ILE A 96 -13.91 -7.65 3.23
C ILE A 96 -13.72 -7.98 1.75
N ASN A 97 -13.81 -9.25 1.38
CA ASN A 97 -13.73 -9.70 -0.01
C ASN A 97 -15.08 -9.49 -0.70
N TYR A 98 -15.07 -8.85 -1.88
CA TYR A 98 -16.26 -8.67 -2.73
C TYR A 98 -16.22 -9.59 -3.95
N THR A 99 -15.03 -9.76 -4.53
CA THR A 99 -14.78 -10.75 -5.61
C THR A 99 -13.46 -11.48 -5.33
N LYS A 100 -12.99 -12.28 -6.29
CA LYS A 100 -11.67 -12.94 -6.20
C LYS A 100 -10.49 -11.94 -6.20
N ARG A 101 -10.65 -10.77 -6.81
CA ARG A 101 -9.57 -9.76 -6.93
C ARG A 101 -9.85 -8.49 -6.15
N VAL A 102 -11.11 -8.25 -5.79
CA VAL A 102 -11.57 -6.99 -5.19
C VAL A 102 -11.92 -7.22 -3.74
N PHE A 103 -11.35 -6.37 -2.90
CA PHE A 103 -11.60 -6.33 -1.46
C PHE A 103 -11.65 -4.89 -0.98
N SER A 104 -12.15 -4.65 0.23
CA SER A 104 -12.25 -3.30 0.78
C SER A 104 -10.88 -2.66 1.06
N ALA A 105 -10.74 -1.34 0.86
CA ALA A 105 -9.60 -0.63 1.41
C ALA A 105 -9.73 -0.59 2.95
N ASN A 106 -8.60 -0.72 3.66
CA ASN A 106 -8.48 -0.92 5.11
C ASN A 106 -9.68 -0.47 5.99
N GLU A 107 -10.21 -1.44 6.75
CA GLU A 107 -11.37 -1.36 7.65
C GLU A 107 -11.11 -0.74 9.03
N ALA A 108 -9.93 -0.13 9.25
CA ALA A 108 -9.66 0.59 10.49
C ALA A 108 -10.72 1.70 10.72
N PRO A 109 -11.08 2.02 11.98
CA PRO A 109 -12.14 2.99 12.29
C PRO A 109 -11.98 4.34 11.55
N PRO A 110 -13.09 5.03 11.21
CA PRO A 110 -13.04 6.29 10.46
C PRO A 110 -12.14 7.37 11.08
N GLU A 111 -12.09 7.45 12.41
CA GLU A 111 -11.26 8.37 13.19
C GLU A 111 -9.76 8.04 13.14
N ALA A 112 -9.40 6.80 12.83
CA ALA A 112 -8.01 6.39 12.71
C ALA A 112 -7.39 6.91 11.41
N THR A 113 -6.17 7.42 11.51
CA THR A 113 -5.31 7.70 10.36
C THR A 113 -4.45 6.48 10.08
N ILE A 114 -4.36 6.09 8.81
CA ILE A 114 -3.43 5.06 8.36
C ILE A 114 -2.20 5.78 7.81
N ALA A 115 -1.08 5.62 8.51
CA ALA A 115 0.20 6.21 8.14
C ALA A 115 0.67 5.73 6.76
N LEU A 116 1.50 6.55 6.11
CA LEU A 116 2.10 6.22 4.82
C LEU A 116 2.89 4.91 4.90
N HIS A 117 2.67 4.05 3.91
CA HIS A 117 3.39 2.79 3.75
C HIS A 117 3.44 2.36 2.28
N HIS A 118 4.39 1.47 1.99
CA HIS A 118 4.31 0.60 0.83
C HIS A 118 3.51 -0.65 1.20
N GLU A 119 2.59 -1.07 0.32
CA GLU A 119 1.73 -2.23 0.56
C GLU A 119 2.60 -3.46 0.82
N MET A 120 2.45 -4.06 2.00
CA MET A 120 3.14 -5.28 2.43
C MET A 120 4.68 -5.25 2.46
N ALA A 121 5.31 -4.07 2.46
CA ALA A 121 6.78 -3.95 2.47
C ALA A 121 7.47 -4.44 3.77
N GLN A 122 6.70 -4.83 4.79
CA GLN A 122 7.15 -5.52 6.00
C GLN A 122 7.21 -7.05 5.86
N THR A 123 7.06 -7.57 4.65
CA THR A 123 7.00 -9.01 4.38
C THR A 123 7.90 -9.35 3.18
N PRO A 124 8.36 -10.60 3.02
CA PRO A 124 9.13 -11.01 1.84
C PRO A 124 8.29 -11.13 0.56
N ILE A 125 6.96 -11.06 0.65
CA ILE A 125 6.02 -11.26 -0.47
C ILE A 125 5.10 -10.05 -0.52
N TYR A 126 5.28 -9.19 -1.51
CA TYR A 126 4.54 -7.93 -1.64
C TYR A 126 4.07 -7.72 -3.08
N PRO A 127 2.98 -6.96 -3.28
CA PRO A 127 2.50 -6.62 -4.61
C PRO A 127 3.42 -5.60 -5.28
N SER A 128 3.48 -5.64 -6.60
CA SER A 128 4.20 -4.64 -7.40
C SER A 128 3.39 -3.36 -7.57
N LYS A 129 2.05 -3.48 -7.58
CA LYS A 129 1.10 -2.38 -7.75
C LYS A 129 -0.19 -2.66 -7.00
N LEU A 130 -0.97 -1.60 -6.85
CA LEU A 130 -2.32 -1.68 -6.32
C LEU A 130 -3.24 -0.74 -7.07
N PHE A 131 -4.46 -1.22 -7.31
CA PHE A 131 -5.56 -0.39 -7.76
C PHE A 131 -6.39 0.06 -6.57
N PHE A 132 -6.82 1.31 -6.56
CA PHE A 132 -7.89 1.81 -5.71
C PHE A 132 -9.06 2.28 -6.54
N PHE A 133 -10.27 1.88 -6.16
CA PHE A 133 -11.52 2.33 -6.77
C PHE A 133 -12.39 3.03 -5.74
N CYS A 134 -12.83 4.25 -6.05
CA CYS A 134 -13.75 5.00 -5.21
C CYS A 134 -15.20 4.74 -5.62
N GLN A 135 -15.90 3.90 -4.85
CA GLN A 135 -17.33 3.68 -5.01
C GLN A 135 -18.13 4.84 -4.39
N VAL A 136 -17.75 5.27 -3.18
CA VAL A 136 -18.37 6.39 -2.47
C VAL A 136 -17.27 7.31 -1.96
N ALA A 137 -17.20 8.51 -2.52
CA ALA A 137 -16.25 9.54 -2.10
C ALA A 137 -16.57 10.00 -0.66
N PRO A 138 -15.56 10.28 0.17
CA PRO A 138 -15.78 10.79 1.51
C PRO A 138 -16.39 12.20 1.48
N GLU A 139 -17.30 12.49 2.40
CA GLU A 139 -17.89 13.83 2.55
C GLU A 139 -16.89 14.82 3.18
N ILE A 140 -16.17 14.39 4.22
CA ILE A 140 -15.19 15.18 4.95
C ILE A 140 -13.97 14.32 5.26
N GLY A 141 -12.77 14.78 4.89
CA GLY A 141 -11.52 14.07 5.09
C GLY A 141 -11.40 12.83 4.18
N GLY A 142 -10.79 11.76 4.67
CA GLY A 142 -10.86 10.44 4.03
C GLY A 142 -10.12 10.31 2.70
N ALA A 143 -9.37 11.31 2.29
CA ALA A 143 -8.48 11.19 1.14
C ALA A 143 -7.52 10.01 1.35
N THR A 144 -7.12 9.42 0.22
CA THR A 144 -5.99 8.50 0.20
C THR A 144 -4.75 9.36 -0.05
N PRO A 145 -3.95 9.70 0.98
CA PRO A 145 -2.68 10.37 0.75
C PRO A 145 -1.76 9.43 -0.02
N ILE A 146 -1.06 9.97 -1.01
CA ILE A 146 0.02 9.31 -1.74
C ILE A 146 1.28 10.15 -1.66
N CYS A 147 2.45 9.50 -1.61
CA CYS A 147 3.73 10.18 -1.44
C CYS A 147 4.82 9.49 -2.28
N ARG A 148 5.63 10.28 -2.99
CA ARG A 148 6.77 9.78 -3.78
C ARG A 148 7.91 9.35 -2.85
N SER A 149 8.06 8.04 -2.67
CA SER A 149 9.03 7.45 -1.76
C SER A 149 10.48 7.62 -2.21
N ASP A 150 10.70 7.73 -3.52
CA ASP A 150 12.00 8.07 -4.10
C ASP A 150 12.43 9.51 -3.80
N VAL A 151 11.48 10.45 -3.82
CA VAL A 151 11.74 11.84 -3.42
C VAL A 151 11.94 11.96 -1.90
N LEU A 152 11.15 11.21 -1.11
CA LEU A 152 11.36 11.09 0.33
C LEU A 152 12.78 10.59 0.63
N TRP A 153 13.24 9.59 -0.11
CA TRP A 153 14.56 9.02 0.06
C TRP A 153 15.67 10.05 -0.17
N GLU A 154 15.59 10.85 -1.23
CA GLU A 154 16.58 11.92 -1.49
C GLU A 154 16.63 12.93 -0.34
N LYS A 155 15.47 13.40 0.13
CA LYS A 155 15.41 14.32 1.28
C LYS A 155 15.97 13.67 2.54
N LEU A 156 15.72 12.39 2.77
CA LEU A 156 16.21 11.68 3.95
C LEU A 156 17.73 11.52 3.90
N VAL A 157 18.30 11.18 2.75
CA VAL A 157 19.76 11.14 2.53
C VAL A 157 20.40 12.50 2.82
N GLU A 158 19.78 13.60 2.38
CA GLU A 158 20.28 14.95 2.63
C GLU A 158 20.19 15.34 4.12
N LYS A 159 19.04 15.10 4.77
CA LYS A 159 18.75 15.62 6.11
C LYS A 159 19.19 14.70 7.25
N ARG A 160 19.38 13.41 6.98
CA ARG A 160 19.73 12.34 7.94
C ARG A 160 20.65 11.28 7.30
N PRO A 161 21.84 11.66 6.79
CA PRO A 161 22.70 10.77 6.01
C PRO A 161 23.14 9.50 6.75
N ILE A 162 23.41 9.58 8.06
CA ILE A 162 23.81 8.42 8.88
C ILE A 162 22.65 7.41 8.96
N PHE A 163 21.47 7.88 9.32
CA PHE A 163 20.27 7.03 9.39
C PHE A 163 19.91 6.44 8.01
N ALA A 164 20.00 7.23 6.94
CA ALA A 164 19.77 6.74 5.59
C ALA A 164 20.77 5.63 5.21
N ASN A 165 22.07 5.82 5.48
CA ASN A 165 23.05 4.77 5.22
C ASN A 165 22.77 3.51 6.03
N ASP A 166 22.43 3.64 7.31
CA ASP A 166 22.05 2.51 8.15
C ASP A 166 20.82 1.77 7.60
N CYS A 167 19.78 2.49 7.15
CA CYS A 167 18.62 1.88 6.49
C CYS A 167 19.04 1.09 5.22
N ARG A 168 19.92 1.67 4.39
CA ARG A 168 20.38 1.04 3.14
C ARG A 168 21.22 -0.19 3.41
N ASP A 169 22.17 -0.11 4.34
CA ASP A 169 23.22 -1.12 4.53
C ASP A 169 22.76 -2.24 5.46
N LYS A 170 21.99 -1.90 6.51
CA LYS A 170 21.56 -2.87 7.53
C LYS A 170 20.20 -3.49 7.23
N GLY A 171 19.34 -2.82 6.46
CA GLY A 171 17.93 -3.22 6.30
C GLY A 171 17.16 -3.19 7.63
N LEU A 172 15.98 -3.81 7.67
CA LEU A 172 15.07 -3.81 8.80
C LEU A 172 14.58 -5.23 9.14
N ARG A 173 14.21 -5.43 10.40
CA ARG A 173 13.44 -6.57 10.89
C ARG A 173 12.15 -6.08 11.52
N TYR A 174 11.07 -6.82 11.30
CA TYR A 174 9.77 -6.54 11.88
C TYR A 174 9.36 -7.68 12.81
N SER A 175 8.95 -7.35 14.03
CA SER A 175 8.49 -8.31 15.03
C SER A 175 7.06 -7.98 15.44
N ASN A 176 6.14 -8.93 15.22
CA ASN A 176 4.72 -8.76 15.54
C ASN A 176 4.17 -9.96 16.30
N VAL A 177 3.28 -9.68 17.24
CA VAL A 177 2.48 -10.67 17.96
C VAL A 177 1.11 -10.76 17.29
N MET A 178 0.78 -11.96 16.79
CA MET A 178 -0.51 -12.32 16.21
C MET A 178 -1.27 -13.21 17.18
N ALA A 179 -2.58 -12.97 17.32
CA ALA A 179 -3.41 -13.80 18.18
C ALA A 179 -3.62 -15.21 17.62
N ALA A 180 -3.97 -16.14 18.51
CA ALA A 180 -4.48 -17.46 18.13
C ALA A 180 -5.82 -17.41 17.38
N GLU A 181 -6.61 -16.36 17.59
CA GLU A 181 -7.90 -16.15 16.95
C GLU A 181 -7.98 -14.74 16.36
N ALA A 182 -8.79 -14.56 15.32
CA ALA A 182 -8.92 -13.26 14.66
C ALA A 182 -9.59 -12.23 15.59
N ASP A 183 -8.99 -11.05 15.70
CA ASP A 183 -9.49 -9.91 16.46
C ASP A 183 -9.98 -8.82 15.51
N LYS A 184 -11.29 -8.81 15.23
CA LYS A 184 -11.90 -7.85 14.30
C LYS A 184 -11.89 -6.41 14.82
N ALA A 185 -11.60 -6.18 16.10
CA ALA A 185 -11.50 -4.83 16.66
C ALA A 185 -10.10 -4.22 16.47
N SER A 186 -9.10 -5.01 16.10
CA SER A 186 -7.73 -4.56 15.84
C SER A 186 -7.47 -4.31 14.36
N SER A 187 -6.73 -3.25 14.05
CA SER A 187 -6.20 -2.99 12.70
C SER A 187 -5.20 -4.05 12.24
N MET A 188 -4.66 -4.85 13.17
CA MET A 188 -3.81 -6.03 12.95
C MET A 188 -4.55 -7.30 13.40
N GLY A 189 -5.80 -7.43 12.97
CA GLY A 189 -6.74 -8.42 13.47
C GLY A 189 -6.59 -9.85 12.97
N ARG A 190 -5.73 -10.15 12.00
CA ARG A 190 -5.55 -11.54 11.52
C ARG A 190 -4.85 -12.40 12.57
N SER A 191 -5.31 -13.64 12.73
CA SER A 191 -4.63 -14.64 13.55
C SER A 191 -3.37 -15.16 12.85
N TRP A 192 -2.49 -15.84 13.60
CA TRP A 192 -1.31 -16.47 12.99
C TRP A 192 -1.68 -17.54 11.96
N GLN A 193 -2.77 -18.28 12.17
CA GLN A 193 -3.29 -19.26 11.21
C GLN A 193 -3.62 -18.58 9.89
N SER A 194 -4.33 -17.46 9.96
CA SER A 194 -4.70 -16.70 8.77
C SER A 194 -3.47 -16.09 8.11
N THR A 195 -2.60 -15.42 8.86
CA THR A 195 -1.41 -14.74 8.31
C THR A 195 -0.45 -15.71 7.62
N PHE A 196 -0.19 -16.87 8.23
CA PHE A 196 0.70 -17.88 7.64
C PHE A 196 -0.03 -18.91 6.78
N ASN A 197 -1.34 -18.76 6.60
CA ASN A 197 -2.19 -19.70 5.87
C ASN A 197 -1.95 -21.16 6.31
N ALA A 198 -2.14 -21.42 7.61
CA ALA A 198 -1.82 -22.69 8.26
C ALA A 198 -2.87 -23.09 9.29
N ASP A 199 -3.26 -24.36 9.29
CA ASP A 199 -4.27 -24.91 10.22
C ASP A 199 -3.67 -25.49 11.51
N SER A 200 -2.34 -25.57 11.62
CA SER A 200 -1.63 -26.09 12.79
C SER A 200 -0.35 -25.31 13.07
N ARG A 201 0.18 -25.45 14.30
CA ARG A 201 1.45 -24.82 14.67
C ARG A 201 2.58 -25.29 13.76
N GLU A 202 2.67 -26.59 13.53
CA GLU A 202 3.70 -27.20 12.68
C GLU A 202 3.61 -26.69 11.24
N GLY A 203 2.39 -26.48 10.72
CA GLY A 203 2.17 -25.86 9.42
C GLY A 203 2.67 -24.41 9.37
N ALA A 204 2.36 -23.61 10.40
CA ALA A 204 2.84 -22.23 10.49
C ALA A 204 4.36 -22.17 10.63
N GLU A 205 4.96 -23.06 11.42
CA GLU A 205 6.41 -23.20 11.58
C GLU A 205 7.10 -23.55 10.27
N ALA A 206 6.57 -24.51 9.50
CA ALA A 206 7.09 -24.86 8.19
C ALA A 206 7.00 -23.68 7.21
N ARG A 207 5.88 -22.93 7.24
CA ARG A 207 5.71 -21.73 6.41
C ARG A 207 6.71 -20.63 6.81
N MET A 208 6.81 -20.31 8.10
CA MET A 208 7.75 -19.32 8.63
C MET A 208 9.20 -19.68 8.28
N LEU A 209 9.57 -20.95 8.46
CA LEU A 209 10.89 -21.45 8.10
C LEU A 209 11.18 -21.24 6.61
N SER A 210 10.22 -21.57 5.73
CA SER A 210 10.36 -21.38 4.27
C SER A 210 10.57 -19.92 3.87
N LEU A 211 10.13 -18.98 4.70
CA LEU A 211 10.22 -17.53 4.49
C LEU A 211 11.36 -16.87 5.27
N GLY A 212 12.15 -17.65 6.02
CA GLY A 212 13.27 -17.15 6.82
C GLY A 212 12.85 -16.40 8.10
N TYR A 213 11.63 -16.61 8.58
CA TYR A 213 11.16 -16.02 9.83
C TYR A 213 11.73 -16.77 11.04
N THR A 214 11.83 -16.05 12.16
CA THR A 214 12.04 -16.63 13.49
C THR A 214 10.81 -16.36 14.35
N TRP A 215 10.48 -17.23 15.30
CA TRP A 215 9.26 -17.08 16.07
C TRP A 215 9.36 -17.58 17.52
N GLU A 216 8.38 -17.17 18.31
CA GLU A 216 8.18 -17.56 19.70
C GLU A 216 6.68 -17.77 19.95
N TRP A 217 6.32 -18.96 20.43
CA TRP A 217 4.97 -19.24 20.92
C TRP A 217 4.82 -18.68 22.33
N LEU A 218 3.83 -17.80 22.52
CA LEU A 218 3.55 -17.20 23.82
C LEU A 218 2.66 -18.12 24.66
N PRO A 219 2.68 -18.01 26.01
CA PRO A 219 1.92 -18.91 26.89
C PRO A 219 0.40 -18.89 26.67
N ASN A 220 -0.13 -17.78 26.15
CA ASN A 220 -1.55 -17.62 25.83
C ASN A 220 -1.96 -18.22 24.46
N GLY A 221 -1.01 -18.80 23.72
CA GLY A 221 -1.25 -19.37 22.40
C GLY A 221 -1.00 -18.42 21.23
N ASP A 222 -0.69 -17.15 21.50
CA ASP A 222 -0.30 -16.18 20.48
C ASP A 222 1.08 -16.50 19.90
N LEU A 223 1.37 -15.95 18.73
CA LEU A 223 2.63 -16.14 18.03
C LEU A 223 3.32 -14.79 17.85
N ARG A 224 4.53 -14.67 18.41
CA ARG A 224 5.45 -13.60 18.03
C ARG A 224 6.29 -14.08 16.85
N ALA A 225 6.16 -13.43 15.69
CA ALA A 225 6.99 -13.73 14.53
C ALA A 225 7.88 -12.53 14.19
N THR A 226 9.12 -12.82 13.78
CA THR A 226 10.11 -11.83 13.34
C THR A 226 10.56 -12.17 11.93
N THR A 227 10.53 -11.19 11.05
CA THR A 227 10.93 -11.34 9.64
C THR A 227 12.43 -11.68 9.51
N PRO A 228 12.86 -12.21 8.35
CA PRO A 228 14.26 -12.06 7.94
C PRO A 228 14.63 -10.56 7.83
N ILE A 229 15.90 -10.29 7.57
CA ILE A 229 16.33 -8.92 7.21
C ILE A 229 15.70 -8.57 5.87
N LEU A 230 14.87 -7.53 5.85
CA LEU A 230 14.27 -6.98 4.64
C LEU A 230 15.01 -5.69 4.26
N PRO A 231 15.23 -5.42 2.97
CA PRO A 231 15.77 -4.14 2.53
C PRO A 231 14.87 -2.99 3.00
N ALA A 232 15.45 -1.91 3.52
CA ALA A 232 14.70 -0.70 3.84
C ALA A 232 14.57 0.25 2.63
N VAL A 233 15.38 0.00 1.60
CA VAL A 233 15.58 0.85 0.44
C VAL A 233 15.55 -0.03 -0.79
N ARG A 234 14.83 0.39 -1.82
CA ARG A 234 14.73 -0.34 -3.09
C ARG A 234 15.40 0.46 -4.20
N ASP A 235 16.28 -0.18 -4.97
CA ASP A 235 16.79 0.36 -6.22
C ASP A 235 15.70 0.26 -7.31
N LEU A 236 15.43 1.38 -7.98
CA LEU A 236 14.43 1.46 -9.05
C LEU A 236 15.03 1.18 -10.44
N GLY A 237 16.33 0.90 -10.53
CA GLY A 237 17.03 0.52 -11.77
C GLY A 237 17.36 1.68 -12.70
N ASN A 238 17.04 2.91 -12.31
CA ASN A 238 17.31 4.13 -13.09
C ASN A 238 18.16 5.16 -12.32
N GLY A 239 18.95 4.70 -11.35
CA GLY A 239 19.78 5.54 -10.49
C GLY A 239 19.03 6.19 -9.33
N ARG A 240 17.71 5.98 -9.24
CA ARG A 240 16.89 6.38 -8.08
C ARG A 240 16.67 5.19 -7.15
N CYS A 241 16.47 5.49 -5.87
CA CYS A 241 16.01 4.52 -4.89
C CYS A 241 14.78 5.05 -4.16
N SER A 242 13.87 4.16 -3.75
CA SER A 242 12.76 4.48 -2.87
C SER A 242 13.00 4.00 -1.45
N PHE A 243 12.42 4.72 -0.47
CA PHE A 243 12.38 4.31 0.93
C PHE A 243 11.33 3.20 1.16
N PHE A 244 11.50 2.09 0.44
CA PHE A 244 10.56 0.96 0.38
C PHE A 244 10.63 0.13 1.66
N ASN A 245 9.76 0.44 2.61
CA ASN A 245 9.62 -0.26 3.89
C ASN A 245 8.28 0.15 4.56
N GLN A 246 8.03 -0.35 5.78
CA GLN A 246 6.93 0.10 6.64
C GLN A 246 7.39 0.76 7.94
N LEU A 247 8.59 1.36 7.96
CA LEU A 247 9.14 1.99 9.15
C LEU A 247 8.21 3.07 9.73
N ILE A 248 7.71 3.98 8.87
CA ILE A 248 6.79 5.05 9.27
C ILE A 248 5.49 4.48 9.85
N ALA A 249 4.90 3.49 9.17
CA ALA A 249 3.63 2.91 9.57
C ALA A 249 3.73 2.07 10.85
N ALA A 250 4.79 1.30 11.02
CA ALA A 250 4.97 0.48 12.21
C ALA A 250 5.35 1.33 13.43
N PHE A 251 6.15 2.39 13.27
CA PHE A 251 6.46 3.32 14.35
C PHE A 251 5.23 4.12 14.82
N SER A 252 4.38 4.55 13.90
CA SER A 252 3.23 5.39 14.23
C SER A 252 1.96 4.58 14.58
N GLY A 253 1.84 3.36 14.08
CA GLY A 253 0.54 2.68 13.98
C GLY A 253 0.45 1.26 14.53
N TRP A 254 1.56 0.56 14.78
CA TRP A 254 1.52 -0.83 15.30
C TRP A 254 1.42 -0.87 16.82
N LYS A 255 0.38 -0.22 17.33
CA LYS A 255 0.08 -0.15 18.76
C LYS A 255 -1.26 -0.83 19.03
N ASP A 256 -1.21 -1.96 19.69
CA ASP A 256 -2.39 -2.62 20.27
C ASP A 256 -2.04 -3.21 21.64
N ALA A 257 -2.94 -4.01 22.22
CA ALA A 257 -2.68 -4.63 23.52
C ALA A 257 -1.47 -5.59 23.54
N ARG A 258 -0.99 -6.03 22.37
CA ARG A 258 0.06 -7.06 22.18
C ARG A 258 1.35 -6.47 21.62
N ASN A 259 1.26 -5.39 20.84
CA ASN A 259 2.34 -4.82 20.08
C ASN A 259 2.70 -3.40 20.56
N ASP A 260 3.99 -3.19 20.80
CA ASP A 260 4.60 -1.90 21.14
C ASP A 260 5.43 -1.43 19.94
N PRO A 261 5.07 -0.30 19.30
CA PRO A 261 5.80 0.24 18.14
C PRO A 261 7.31 0.36 18.37
N SER A 262 7.75 0.67 19.59
CA SER A 262 9.17 0.85 19.93
C SER A 262 9.97 -0.45 19.87
N LYS A 263 9.29 -1.61 19.89
CA LYS A 263 9.88 -2.95 19.82
C LYS A 263 9.50 -3.70 18.55
N ALA A 264 8.63 -3.12 17.73
CA ALA A 264 8.12 -3.75 16.53
C ALA A 264 9.11 -3.75 15.37
N ILE A 265 10.13 -2.88 15.41
CA ILE A 265 11.13 -2.74 14.36
C ILE A 265 12.52 -2.55 14.95
N SER A 266 13.50 -3.18 14.32
CA SER A 266 14.92 -2.92 14.51
C SER A 266 15.64 -2.88 13.16
N PHE A 267 16.89 -2.40 13.16
CA PHE A 267 17.78 -2.64 12.02
C PHE A 267 18.06 -4.14 11.87
N GLY A 268 18.51 -4.56 10.68
CA GLY A 268 18.77 -5.98 10.41
C GLY A 268 19.82 -6.62 11.33
N ASP A 269 20.75 -5.81 11.86
CA ASP A 269 21.77 -6.20 12.84
C ASP A 269 21.25 -6.27 14.29
N GLY A 270 19.97 -5.94 14.52
CA GLY A 270 19.31 -5.94 15.83
C GLY A 270 19.43 -4.63 16.60
N SER A 271 20.17 -3.64 16.09
CA SER A 271 20.26 -2.32 16.73
C SER A 271 18.93 -1.55 16.65
N SER A 272 18.63 -0.76 17.67
CA SER A 272 17.39 0.01 17.75
C SER A 272 17.39 1.21 16.81
N LEU A 273 16.21 1.55 16.29
CA LEU A 273 15.98 2.79 15.55
C LEU A 273 15.94 3.98 16.51
N ASN A 274 16.61 5.08 16.15
CA ASN A 274 16.49 6.33 16.89
C ASN A 274 15.12 6.98 16.59
N PRO A 275 14.24 7.19 17.60
CA PRO A 275 12.91 7.75 17.38
C PRO A 275 12.92 9.10 16.64
N SER A 276 13.90 9.96 16.92
CA SER A 276 13.99 11.29 16.29
C SER A 276 14.32 11.23 14.78
N ASP A 277 14.94 10.14 14.32
CA ASP A 277 15.20 9.93 12.90
C ASP A 277 13.95 9.40 12.20
N VAL A 278 13.21 8.49 12.87
CA VAL A 278 11.93 7.99 12.37
C VAL A 278 10.90 9.12 12.29
N GLU A 279 10.78 9.95 13.34
CA GLU A 279 9.92 11.14 13.35
C GLU A 279 10.28 12.09 12.21
N ARG A 280 11.58 12.30 11.95
CA ARG A 280 11.99 13.15 10.83
C ARG A 280 11.61 12.54 9.48
N ALA A 281 11.74 11.23 9.30
CA ALA A 281 11.29 10.55 8.09
C ALA A 281 9.78 10.71 7.90
N SER A 282 8.99 10.54 8.96
CA SER A 282 7.53 10.77 8.95
C SER A 282 7.19 12.20 8.55
N SER A 283 7.79 13.21 9.19
CA SER A 283 7.52 14.62 8.84
C SER A 283 7.91 14.96 7.40
N LEU A 284 9.03 14.43 6.89
CA LEU A 284 9.43 14.61 5.49
C LEU A 284 8.44 13.95 4.53
N ALA A 285 7.87 12.80 4.91
CA ALA A 285 6.85 12.12 4.12
C ALA A 285 5.54 12.91 4.09
N ASP A 286 5.15 13.49 5.23
CA ASP A 286 3.96 14.34 5.35
C ASP A 286 4.09 15.62 4.50
N GLU A 287 5.27 16.25 4.47
CA GLU A 287 5.57 17.39 3.60
C GLU A 287 5.42 17.07 2.09
N LEU A 288 5.46 15.79 1.72
CA LEU A 288 5.41 15.29 0.34
C LEU A 288 4.05 14.67 -0.04
N ILE A 289 3.06 14.72 0.85
CA ILE A 289 1.73 14.16 0.57
C ILE A 289 1.06 14.91 -0.59
N PHE A 290 0.47 14.12 -1.49
CA PHE A 290 -0.62 14.55 -2.35
C PHE A 290 -1.88 13.78 -1.95
N ASP A 291 -2.94 14.50 -1.61
CA ASP A 291 -4.24 13.91 -1.29
C ASP A 291 -5.03 13.64 -2.55
N VAL A 292 -5.34 12.37 -2.82
CA VAL A 292 -6.19 12.01 -3.96
C VAL A 292 -7.58 12.61 -3.76
N PRO A 293 -8.02 13.56 -4.63
CA PRO A 293 -9.28 14.27 -4.46
C PRO A 293 -10.43 13.41 -4.99
N TRP A 294 -10.76 12.34 -4.28
CA TRP A 294 -11.68 11.29 -4.71
C TRP A 294 -13.01 11.80 -5.27
N GLN A 295 -13.41 11.22 -6.41
CA GLN A 295 -14.76 11.24 -6.95
C GLN A 295 -15.27 9.80 -7.14
N ALA A 296 -16.59 9.61 -7.06
CA ALA A 296 -17.18 8.32 -7.37
C ALA A 296 -16.84 7.91 -8.81
N GLY A 297 -16.42 6.67 -9.02
CA GLY A 297 -15.97 6.16 -10.32
C GLY A 297 -14.47 6.30 -10.57
N ASP A 298 -13.74 7.05 -9.76
CA ASP A 298 -12.28 7.19 -9.91
C ASP A 298 -11.57 5.86 -9.69
N LEU A 299 -10.60 5.59 -10.56
CA LEU A 299 -9.67 4.47 -10.45
C LEU A 299 -8.25 5.02 -10.37
N VAL A 300 -7.47 4.61 -9.37
CA VAL A 300 -6.05 4.97 -9.22
C VAL A 300 -5.20 3.72 -9.29
N LEU A 301 -4.21 3.71 -10.17
CA LEU A 301 -3.12 2.73 -10.15
C LEU A 301 -1.90 3.35 -9.46
N VAL A 302 -1.44 2.73 -8.37
CA VAL A 302 -0.23 3.14 -7.65
C VAL A 302 0.88 2.13 -7.94
N ASP A 303 2.04 2.62 -8.37
CA ASP A 303 3.24 1.78 -8.41
C ASP A 303 3.79 1.62 -7.00
N ASN A 304 3.66 0.41 -6.45
CA ASN A 304 3.98 0.15 -5.06
C ASN A 304 5.49 0.27 -4.81
N TYR A 305 6.35 0.22 -5.84
CA TYR A 305 7.79 0.38 -5.65
C TYR A 305 8.21 1.85 -5.55
N VAL A 306 7.42 2.76 -6.13
CA VAL A 306 7.76 4.18 -6.25
C VAL A 306 7.01 5.04 -5.23
N ALA A 307 5.75 4.73 -4.96
CA ALA A 307 4.88 5.56 -4.12
C ALA A 307 4.37 4.82 -2.88
N MET A 308 4.30 5.56 -1.77
CA MET A 308 3.59 5.18 -0.56
C MET A 308 2.15 5.65 -0.64
N HIS A 309 1.29 5.04 0.17
CA HIS A 309 -0.08 5.48 0.36
C HIS A 309 -0.53 5.33 1.81
N GLY A 310 -1.64 5.98 2.18
CA GLY A 310 -2.23 5.90 3.51
C GLY A 310 -3.73 6.17 3.48
N ARG A 311 -4.29 6.61 4.61
CA ARG A 311 -5.69 7.06 4.71
C ARG A 311 -5.82 8.14 5.77
N HIS A 312 -6.36 9.30 5.41
CA HIS A 312 -6.75 10.28 6.41
C HIS A 312 -8.00 9.82 7.19
N SER A 313 -8.16 10.34 8.41
CA SER A 313 -9.42 10.19 9.13
C SER A 313 -10.58 10.84 8.37
N PHE A 314 -11.80 10.37 8.62
CA PHE A 314 -12.99 10.88 7.94
C PHE A 314 -14.24 10.79 8.79
N THR A 315 -15.27 11.52 8.37
CA THR A 315 -16.63 11.45 8.92
C THR A 315 -17.60 11.06 7.81
N GLY A 316 -18.65 10.33 8.17
CA GLY A 316 -19.68 9.89 7.22
C GLY A 316 -19.31 8.62 6.47
N THR A 317 -19.82 8.48 5.24
CA THR A 317 -19.61 7.27 4.44
C THR A 317 -18.42 7.45 3.51
N ARG A 318 -17.55 6.43 3.46
CA ARG A 318 -16.46 6.32 2.50
C ARG A 318 -16.36 4.87 2.06
N LYS A 319 -16.37 4.60 0.76
CA LYS A 319 -16.19 3.25 0.21
C LYS A 319 -15.13 3.28 -0.88
N VAL A 320 -13.93 2.88 -0.52
CA VAL A 320 -12.82 2.66 -1.44
C VAL A 320 -12.50 1.17 -1.43
N MET A 321 -12.37 0.57 -2.60
CA MET A 321 -11.98 -0.82 -2.78
C MET A 321 -10.56 -0.88 -3.31
N ALA A 322 -9.91 -2.03 -3.14
CA ALA A 322 -8.55 -2.27 -3.60
C ALA A 322 -8.43 -3.60 -4.36
N SER A 323 -7.42 -3.66 -5.23
CA SER A 323 -6.95 -4.90 -5.85
C SER A 323 -5.43 -4.88 -5.96
N LEU A 324 -4.78 -6.03 -5.81
CA LEU A 324 -3.32 -6.14 -5.78
C LEU A 324 -2.79 -6.83 -7.03
N VAL A 325 -1.63 -6.35 -7.47
CA VAL A 325 -0.94 -6.85 -8.66
C VAL A 325 0.38 -7.51 -8.24
N ALA A 326 0.63 -8.70 -8.75
CA ALA A 326 1.85 -9.46 -8.51
C ALA A 326 3.05 -8.85 -9.27
N SER A 327 4.26 -9.15 -8.82
CA SER A 327 5.52 -8.78 -9.50
C SER A 327 5.76 -9.59 -10.76
#